data_AF-A0A7X8EL99-F1
#
_entry.id   AF-A0A7X8EL99-F1
#
_cell.length_a   1.000
_cell.length_b   1.000
_cell.length_c   1.000
_cell.angle_alpha   90.00
_cell.angle_beta   90.00
_cell.angle_gamma   90.00
#
_symmetry.space_group_name_H-M   'P 1'
#
loop_
_entity.id
_entity.type
_entity.pdbx_description
1 polymer ?
#
loop_
_entity_poly.entity_id
_entity_poly.type
_entity_poly.pdbx_seq_one_letter_code
_entity_poly.pdbx_strand_id
1 'polypeptide(L)'
;MEVTREGAMELLRKHNKDESNIRHALAVEATMGYFAEKMGGDAEKWKLAGLLHDIDWETTQENPEKHTHEGARWLKEAGYPEELSRAVLAHGWSICSDTKPESDMEKVLFTVDELTGLVITAAL
;
A
#
# COMPACT_ATOMS: atom_id res chain seq x y z
N MET A 1 3.41 15.98 12.09
CA MET A 1 2.57 16.31 10.92
C MET A 1 1.30 15.50 11.07
N GLU A 2 0.13 16.09 10.82
CA GLU A 2 -1.11 15.30 10.82
C GLU A 2 -1.13 14.46 9.54
N VAL A 3 -1.37 13.15 9.68
CA VAL A 3 -1.47 12.25 8.53
C VAL A 3 -2.87 12.36 7.95
N THR A 4 -2.96 12.85 6.71
CA THR A 4 -4.23 13.00 6.00
C THR A 4 -4.20 12.19 4.71
N ARG A 5 -5.40 11.80 4.24
CA ARG A 5 -5.57 11.12 2.96
C ARG A 5 -5.06 11.97 1.80
N GLU A 6 -5.27 13.29 1.85
CA GLU A 6 -4.79 14.25 0.85
C GLU A 6 -3.26 14.26 0.80
N GLY A 7 -2.59 14.31 1.95
CA GLY A 7 -1.13 14.24 2.03
C GLY A 7 -0.57 12.91 1.53
N ALA A 8 -1.27 11.81 1.77
CA ALA A 8 -0.92 10.50 1.22
C ALA A 8 -1.09 10.45 -0.29
N MET A 9 -2.17 11.02 -0.84
CA MET A 9 -2.38 11.13 -2.29
C MET A 9 -1.31 11.99 -2.97
N GLU A 10 -0.92 13.11 -2.36
CA GLU A 10 0.18 13.95 -2.86
C GLU A 10 1.50 13.19 -2.87
N LEU A 11 1.79 12.43 -1.80
CA LEU A 11 2.99 11.61 -1.72
C LEU A 11 2.98 10.49 -2.76
N LEU A 12 1.86 9.77 -2.93
CA LEU A 12 1.70 8.76 -3.98
C LEU A 12 1.97 9.35 -5.37
N ARG A 13 1.30 10.46 -5.71
CA ARG A 13 1.47 11.14 -7.00
C ARG A 13 2.85 11.75 -7.19
N LYS A 14 3.63 11.96 -6.12
CA LYS A 14 5.03 12.38 -6.23
C LYS A 14 5.88 11.28 -6.85
N HIS A 15 5.65 10.02 -6.47
CA HIS A 15 6.48 8.88 -6.84
C HIS A 15 5.91 8.03 -7.99
N ASN A 16 4.59 7.98 -8.14
CA ASN A 16 3.91 7.31 -9.25
C ASN A 16 3.24 8.33 -10.19
N LYS A 17 3.52 8.24 -11.49
CA LYS A 17 2.99 9.12 -12.56
C LYS A 17 2.03 8.41 -13.50
N ASP A 18 2.13 7.09 -13.62
CA ASP A 18 1.22 6.31 -14.43
C ASP A 18 -0.15 6.24 -13.74
N GLU A 19 -1.19 6.69 -14.44
CA GLU A 19 -2.55 6.68 -13.91
C GLU A 19 -3.08 5.26 -13.66
N SER A 20 -2.52 4.22 -14.29
CA SER A 20 -2.85 2.83 -13.97
C SER A 20 -2.40 2.45 -12.55
N ASN A 21 -1.19 2.82 -12.13
CA ASN A 21 -0.69 2.62 -10.77
C ASN A 21 -1.53 3.39 -9.74
N ILE A 22 -1.94 4.61 -10.08
CA ILE A 22 -2.82 5.40 -9.21
C ILE A 22 -4.21 4.75 -9.07
N ARG A 23 -4.77 4.21 -10.16
CA ARG A 23 -6.05 3.48 -10.11
C ARG A 23 -5.95 2.20 -9.29
N HIS A 24 -4.85 1.47 -9.40
CA HIS A 24 -4.56 0.30 -8.56
C HIS A 24 -4.57 0.67 -7.08
N ALA A 25 -3.78 1.67 -6.69
CA ALA A 25 -3.74 2.16 -5.31
C ALA A 25 -5.13 2.59 -4.79
N LEU A 26 -5.94 3.26 -5.61
CA LEU A 26 -7.32 3.63 -5.26
C LEU A 26 -8.25 2.43 -5.08
N ALA A 27 -8.08 1.38 -5.89
CA ALA A 27 -8.86 0.15 -5.77
C ALA A 27 -8.49 -0.61 -4.49
N VAL A 28 -7.19 -0.70 -4.17
CA VAL A 28 -6.71 -1.30 -2.91
C VAL A 28 -7.17 -0.48 -1.71
N GLU A 29 -7.07 0.85 -1.76
CA GLU A 29 -7.59 1.75 -0.73
C GLU A 29 -9.07 1.46 -0.41
N ALA A 30 -9.92 1.43 -1.44
CA ALA A 30 -11.36 1.18 -1.26
C ALA A 30 -11.62 -0.22 -0.67
N THR A 31 -10.88 -1.23 -1.14
CA THR A 31 -10.98 -2.61 -0.65
C THR A 31 -10.56 -2.73 0.81
N MET A 32 -9.44 -2.09 1.17
CA MET A 32 -8.97 -2.03 2.55
C MET A 32 -9.98 -1.34 3.47
N GLY A 33 -10.59 -0.23 3.02
CA GLY A 33 -11.65 0.45 3.76
C GLY A 33 -12.87 -0.45 4.03
N TYR A 34 -13.29 -1.25 3.05
CA TYR A 34 -14.38 -2.22 3.21
C TYR A 34 -14.05 -3.27 4.29
N PHE A 35 -12.85 -3.87 4.24
CA PHE A 35 -12.48 -4.89 5.21
C PHE A 35 -12.26 -4.32 6.61
N ALA A 36 -11.77 -3.07 6.72
CA ALA A 36 -11.67 -2.40 8.01
C ALA A 36 -13.02 -2.31 8.72
N GLU A 37 -14.08 -1.91 8.01
CA GLU A 37 -15.44 -1.88 8.55
C GLU A 37 -15.92 -3.27 8.96
N LYS A 38 -15.68 -4.30 8.12
CA LYS A 38 -16.08 -5.68 8.41
C LYS A 38 -15.36 -6.29 9.62
N MET A 39 -14.12 -5.90 9.85
CA MET A 39 -13.25 -6.47 10.88
C MET A 39 -13.14 -5.60 12.13
N GLY A 40 -13.80 -4.42 12.16
CA GLY A 40 -13.72 -3.48 13.28
C GLY A 40 -12.37 -2.78 13.39
N GLY A 41 -11.63 -2.66 12.28
CA GLY A 41 -10.36 -1.95 12.18
C GLY A 41 -10.52 -0.44 12.04
N ASP A 42 -9.40 0.28 12.20
CA ASP A 42 -9.32 1.70 11.91
C ASP A 42 -9.36 1.94 10.40
N ALA A 43 -10.54 2.36 9.91
CA ALA A 43 -10.80 2.52 8.48
C ALA A 43 -9.85 3.52 7.80
N GLU A 44 -9.45 4.60 8.47
CA GLU A 44 -8.54 5.58 7.87
C GLU A 44 -7.13 4.99 7.75
N LYS A 45 -6.66 4.28 8.78
CA LYS A 45 -5.36 3.60 8.74
C LYS A 45 -5.30 2.54 7.63
N TRP A 46 -6.35 1.73 7.48
CA TRP A 46 -6.40 0.67 6.46
C TRP A 46 -6.43 1.25 5.05
N LYS A 47 -7.22 2.31 4.82
CA LYS A 47 -7.24 3.03 3.55
C LYS A 47 -5.87 3.59 3.20
N LEU A 48 -5.19 4.23 4.15
CA LEU A 48 -3.84 4.76 3.95
C LEU A 48 -2.83 3.67 3.61
N ALA A 49 -2.91 2.50 4.27
CA ALA A 49 -2.07 1.36 3.95
C ALA A 49 -2.30 0.89 2.51
N GLY A 50 -3.56 0.77 2.08
CA GLY A 50 -3.89 0.42 0.70
C GLY A 50 -3.47 1.46 -0.33
N LEU A 51 -3.64 2.75 -0.03
CA LEU A 51 -3.27 3.84 -0.94
C LEU A 51 -1.75 3.93 -1.18
N LEU A 52 -0.95 3.56 -0.18
CA LEU A 52 0.50 3.78 -0.18
C LEU A 52 1.33 2.49 -0.34
N HIS A 53 0.71 1.32 -0.46
CA HIS A 53 1.43 0.04 -0.53
C HIS A 53 2.49 0.04 -1.66
N ASP A 54 2.08 0.40 -2.88
CA ASP A 54 2.95 0.43 -4.07
C ASP A 54 3.58 1.80 -4.35
N ILE A 55 3.79 2.62 -3.33
CA ILE A 55 4.32 3.97 -3.52
C ILE A 55 5.68 4.01 -4.23
N ASP A 56 6.50 2.96 -4.09
CA ASP A 56 7.83 2.86 -4.71
C ASP A 56 7.86 2.14 -6.06
N TRP A 57 6.73 1.62 -6.52
CA TRP A 57 6.63 0.72 -7.67
C TRP A 57 7.37 1.23 -8.91
N GLU A 58 7.08 2.45 -9.38
CA GLU A 58 7.71 3.01 -10.58
C GLU A 58 9.23 3.16 -10.47
N THR A 59 9.76 3.33 -9.26
CA THR A 59 11.21 3.45 -9.05
C THR A 59 11.90 2.11 -8.88
N THR A 60 11.15 1.04 -8.61
CA THR A 60 11.68 -0.30 -8.36
C THR A 60 11.44 -1.27 -9.52
N GLN A 61 10.88 -0.84 -10.66
CA GLN A 61 10.60 -1.73 -11.79
C GLN A 61 11.84 -2.45 -12.34
N GLU A 62 12.99 -1.78 -12.36
CA GLU A 62 14.28 -2.36 -12.77
C GLU A 62 14.96 -3.19 -11.68
N ASN A 63 14.49 -3.07 -10.43
CA ASN A 63 15.02 -3.73 -9.24
C ASN A 63 13.88 -4.23 -8.33
N PRO A 64 13.09 -5.23 -8.75
CA PRO A 64 11.92 -5.68 -8.01
C PRO A 64 12.24 -6.19 -6.60
N GLU A 65 13.48 -6.63 -6.34
CA GLU A 65 13.94 -7.02 -5.01
C GLU A 65 13.95 -5.87 -3.99
N LYS A 66 13.94 -4.61 -4.46
CA LYS A 66 13.87 -3.41 -3.62
C LYS A 66 12.44 -2.96 -3.35
N HIS A 67 11.46 -3.48 -4.08
CA HIS A 67 10.06 -3.12 -3.90
C HIS A 67 9.64 -3.37 -2.46
N THR A 68 8.78 -2.48 -1.96
CA THR A 68 8.34 -2.29 -0.57
C THR A 68 9.34 -1.58 0.35
N HIS A 69 10.64 -1.77 0.14
CA HIS A 69 11.67 -1.24 1.05
C HIS A 69 11.85 0.26 0.93
N GLU A 70 11.87 0.78 -0.31
CA GLU A 70 11.97 2.22 -0.56
C GLU A 70 10.69 2.93 -0.09
N GLY A 71 9.52 2.35 -0.37
CA GLY A 71 8.24 2.90 0.05
C GLY A 71 8.13 2.99 1.57
N ALA A 72 8.49 1.91 2.28
CA ALA A 72 8.52 1.91 3.74
C ALA A 72 9.52 2.93 4.31
N ARG A 73 10.69 3.09 3.67
CA ARG A 73 11.67 4.12 4.04
C ARG A 73 11.10 5.53 3.89
N TRP A 74 10.46 5.83 2.76
CA TRP A 74 9.87 7.15 2.49
C TRP A 74 8.74 7.48 3.46
N LEU A 75 7.90 6.51 3.81
CA LEU A 75 6.84 6.69 4.79
C LEU A 75 7.40 7.05 6.18
N LYS A 76 8.46 6.36 6.62
CA LYS A 76 9.16 6.68 7.88
C LYS A 76 9.76 8.08 7.84
N GLU A 77 10.44 8.45 6.75
CA GLU A 77 11.03 9.78 6.58
C GLU A 77 10.00 10.90 6.52
N ALA A 78 8.83 10.63 5.96
CA ALA A 78 7.69 11.55 5.91
C ALA A 78 6.89 11.61 7.22
N GLY A 79 7.27 10.82 8.24
CA GLY A 79 6.65 10.85 9.57
C GLY A 79 5.31 10.11 9.66
N TYR A 80 5.04 9.15 8.76
CA TYR A 80 3.88 8.28 8.87
C TYR A 80 4.07 7.27 10.02
N PRO A 81 2.96 6.80 10.64
CA PRO A 81 3.01 5.75 11.66
C PRO A 81 3.80 4.53 11.21
N GLU A 82 4.58 3.96 12.13
CA GLU A 82 5.42 2.78 11.85
C GLU A 82 4.60 1.60 11.32
N GLU A 83 3.37 1.42 11.81
CA GLU A 83 2.41 0.42 11.34
C GLU A 83 2.17 0.48 9.83
N LEU A 84 2.14 1.68 9.22
CA LEU A 84 1.96 1.81 7.76
C LEU A 84 3.22 1.37 7.02
N SER A 85 4.39 1.81 7.48
CA SER A 85 5.66 1.39 6.88
C SER A 85 5.89 -0.13 6.99
N ARG A 86 5.46 -0.74 8.10
CA ARG A 86 5.51 -2.19 8.29
C ARG A 86 4.51 -2.89 7.37
N ALA A 87 3.31 -2.34 7.19
CA ALA A 87 2.32 -2.90 6.28
C ALA A 87 2.78 -2.89 4.82
N VAL A 88 3.46 -1.81 4.38
CA VAL A 88 4.14 -1.78 3.09
C VAL A 88 5.22 -2.86 3.00
N LEU A 89 6.09 -3.02 4.00
CA LEU A 89 7.05 -4.12 3.96
C LEU A 89 6.37 -5.50 3.92
N ALA A 90 5.24 -5.66 4.59
CA ALA A 90 4.57 -6.95 4.72
C ALA A 90 3.81 -7.38 3.46
N HIS A 91 3.39 -6.47 2.57
CA HIS A 91 2.67 -6.86 1.36
C HIS A 91 3.58 -7.59 0.36
N GLY A 92 4.88 -7.33 0.40
CA GLY A 92 5.90 -8.06 -0.38
C GLY A 92 6.40 -9.37 0.25
N TRP A 93 5.73 -9.90 1.29
CA TRP A 93 6.23 -11.04 2.07
C TRP A 93 6.50 -12.27 1.21
N SER A 94 7.67 -12.89 1.41
CA SER A 94 8.15 -14.08 0.68
C SER A 94 8.43 -13.86 -0.82
N ILE A 95 8.29 -12.62 -1.33
CA ILE A 95 8.60 -12.25 -2.71
C ILE A 95 9.82 -11.32 -2.73
N CYS A 96 9.71 -10.15 -2.08
CA CYS A 96 10.77 -9.16 -1.99
C CYS A 96 11.04 -8.69 -0.55
N SER A 97 10.28 -9.17 0.44
CA SER A 97 10.43 -8.81 1.86
C SER A 97 10.34 -10.03 2.78
N ASP A 98 11.12 -10.03 3.86
CA ASP A 98 11.06 -11.03 4.93
C ASP A 98 10.03 -10.68 6.03
N THR A 99 9.37 -9.52 5.91
CA THR A 99 8.40 -9.06 6.91
C THR A 99 7.11 -9.82 6.79
N LYS A 100 6.82 -10.70 7.75
CA LYS A 100 5.57 -11.47 7.75
C LYS A 100 4.34 -10.60 8.08
N PRO A 101 3.20 -10.76 7.38
CA PRO A 101 1.92 -10.19 7.78
C PRO A 101 1.45 -10.79 9.11
N GLU A 102 1.32 -9.97 10.14
CA GLU A 102 0.95 -10.41 11.49
C GLU A 102 -0.39 -9.84 11.95
N SER A 103 -0.61 -8.54 11.70
CA SER A 103 -1.88 -7.88 11.99
C SER A 103 -2.95 -8.22 10.93
N ASP A 104 -4.20 -7.99 11.27
CA ASP A 104 -5.31 -8.22 10.32
C ASP A 104 -5.24 -7.26 9.13
N MET A 105 -4.82 -6.02 9.34
CA MET A 105 -4.60 -5.05 8.26
C MET A 105 -3.55 -5.55 7.26
N GLU A 106 -2.42 -6.05 7.76
CA GLU A 106 -1.34 -6.55 6.91
C GLU A 106 -1.74 -7.81 6.15
N LYS A 107 -2.43 -8.74 6.83
CA LYS A 107 -2.92 -9.96 6.18
C LYS A 107 -3.92 -9.63 5.08
N VAL A 108 -4.84 -8.69 5.32
CA VAL A 108 -5.79 -8.26 4.29
C VAL A 108 -5.03 -7.62 3.15
N LEU A 109 -4.16 -6.63 3.39
CA LEU A 109 -3.38 -5.95 2.35
C LEU A 109 -2.62 -6.95 1.47
N PHE A 110 -1.86 -7.85 2.09
CA PHE A 110 -1.13 -8.92 1.41
C PHE A 110 -2.03 -9.79 0.51
N THR A 111 -3.28 -10.04 0.91
CA THR A 111 -4.20 -10.89 0.14
C THR A 111 -4.98 -10.15 -0.95
N VAL A 112 -5.32 -8.88 -0.74
CA VAL A 112 -6.23 -8.14 -1.64
C VAL A 112 -5.48 -7.46 -2.78
N ASP A 113 -4.21 -7.14 -2.60
CA ASP A 113 -3.37 -6.47 -3.60
C ASP A 113 -3.40 -7.21 -4.95
N GLU A 114 -2.90 -8.45 -4.99
CA GLU A 114 -2.90 -9.30 -6.19
C GLU A 114 -4.31 -9.55 -6.78
N LEU A 115 -5.33 -9.67 -5.92
CA LEU A 115 -6.71 -9.87 -6.35
C LEU A 115 -7.24 -8.63 -7.09
N THR A 116 -6.94 -7.44 -6.58
CA THR A 116 -7.36 -6.18 -7.21
C THR A 116 -6.61 -5.93 -8.52
N GLY A 117 -5.31 -6.24 -8.58
CA GLY A 117 -4.53 -6.17 -9.81
C GLY A 117 -5.07 -7.10 -10.92
N LEU A 118 -5.53 -8.30 -10.55
CA LEU A 118 -6.19 -9.23 -11.47
C LEU A 118 -7.51 -8.66 -12.01
N VAL A 119 -8.35 -8.08 -11.15
CA VAL A 119 -9.65 -7.51 -11.57
C VAL A 119 -9.45 -6.33 -12.52
N ILE A 120 -8.52 -5.43 -12.22
CA ILE A 120 -8.22 -4.29 -13.10
C ILE A 120 -7.75 -4.81 -14.46
N THR A 121 -6.78 -5.72 -14.49
CA THR A 121 -6.26 -6.28 -15.75
C THR A 121 -7.32 -7.02 -16.57
N ALA A 122 -8.25 -7.73 -15.91
CA ALA A 122 -9.24 -8.56 -16.58
C ALA A 122 -10.51 -7.80 -17.02
N ALA A 123 -10.82 -6.66 -16.41
CA ALA A 123 -12.14 -6.04 -16.52
C ALA A 123 -12.17 -4.52 -16.79
N LEU A 124 -11.02 -3.82 -16.78
CA LEU A 124 -10.93 -2.36 -16.94
C LEU A 124 -9.85 -1.95 -17.95
#